data_AF-A0A5F9DHJ0-F1
#
_entry.id   AF-A0A5F9DHJ0-F1
#
_cell.length_a   1.000
_cell.length_b   1.000
_cell.length_c   1.000
_cell.angle_alpha   90.00
_cell.angle_beta   90.00
_cell.angle_gamma   90.00
#
_symmetry.space_group_name_H-M   'P 1'
#
loop_
_entity.id
_entity.type
_entity.pdbx_description
1 polymer ?
#
loop_
_entity_poly.entity_id
_entity_poly.type
_entity_poly.pdbx_seq_one_letter_code
_entity_poly.pdbx_strand_id
1 'polypeptide(L)'
;MNVPRVLVAGGRWRLFPVPLRSPLLQAVHNSCCRNKSTTPQEVTPNVDFCDENAQESEKALDKLFSAEQQASILHVLNTASNKELEAFKLLRGRKSVNIVEHREKFGPFQNLESLMAVPLFQYKTAVRVCNSILCPDTGRKKRKLQENQRLGKLIKPDVELERLKAVSSIVSIVFGTRRIAWAHVDRKLTVLDWQQSDYWRLMSRTYPSSAYLEEVFMQW
;
A
#
# COMPACT_ATOMS: atom_id res chain seq x y z
N MET A 1 -40.91 -22.07 -29.74
CA MET A 1 -40.75 -23.36 -29.04
C MET A 1 -39.44 -24.00 -29.46
N ASN A 2 -38.48 -24.09 -28.53
CA ASN A 2 -37.54 -25.21 -28.36
C ASN A 2 -36.61 -24.87 -27.20
N VAL A 3 -36.67 -25.69 -26.16
CA VAL A 3 -35.86 -25.62 -24.93
C VAL A 3 -34.79 -26.71 -25.02
N PRO A 4 -33.54 -26.43 -24.63
CA PRO A 4 -32.70 -27.45 -24.02
C PRO A 4 -32.20 -26.95 -22.66
N ARG A 5 -32.85 -27.34 -21.56
CA ARG A 5 -32.45 -28.42 -20.62
C ARG A 5 -30.99 -28.36 -20.18
N VAL A 6 -30.86 -28.01 -18.89
CA VAL A 6 -29.69 -28.16 -18.03
C VAL A 6 -29.27 -29.64 -17.95
N LEU A 7 -27.97 -29.90 -18.09
CA LEU A 7 -27.32 -31.10 -17.57
C LEU A 7 -26.22 -30.66 -16.60
N VAL A 8 -26.41 -31.04 -15.34
CA VAL A 8 -25.37 -31.00 -14.30
C VAL A 8 -24.55 -32.28 -14.42
N ALA A 9 -23.24 -32.17 -14.61
CA ALA A 9 -22.32 -33.26 -14.32
C ALA A 9 -20.90 -32.74 -14.04
N GLY A 10 -20.38 -33.05 -12.84
CA GLY A 10 -18.95 -33.25 -12.59
C GLY A 10 -18.10 -32.01 -12.35
N GLY A 11 -17.90 -31.65 -11.08
CA GLY A 11 -16.97 -30.60 -10.67
C GLY A 11 -15.50 -30.95 -10.96
N ARG A 12 -14.88 -30.20 -11.89
CA ARG A 12 -13.46 -29.80 -11.86
C ARG A 12 -13.20 -28.84 -13.04
N TRP A 13 -12.87 -27.58 -12.77
CA TRP A 13 -12.42 -26.67 -13.82
C TRP A 13 -10.99 -27.05 -14.25
N ARG A 14 -10.80 -27.41 -15.53
CA ARG A 14 -9.49 -27.37 -16.20
C ARG A 14 -9.64 -26.58 -17.49
N LEU A 15 -8.84 -25.52 -17.64
CA LEU A 15 -8.76 -24.74 -18.86
C LEU A 15 -7.88 -25.50 -19.86
N PHE A 16 -8.42 -25.85 -21.02
CA PHE A 16 -7.63 -26.23 -22.19
C PHE A 16 -7.70 -25.07 -23.19
N PRO A 17 -6.56 -24.54 -23.69
CA PRO A 17 -6.59 -23.56 -24.76
C PRO A 17 -6.84 -24.27 -26.10
N VAL A 18 -7.92 -23.91 -26.77
CA VAL A 18 -8.16 -24.22 -28.19
C VAL A 18 -7.58 -23.08 -29.03
N PRO A 19 -6.75 -23.34 -30.06
CA PRO A 19 -6.11 -22.29 -30.83
C PRO A 19 -7.08 -21.75 -31.90
N LEU A 20 -7.52 -20.49 -31.75
CA LEU A 20 -8.22 -19.78 -32.81
C LEU A 20 -7.24 -18.82 -33.53
N ARG A 21 -7.09 -19.08 -34.82
CA ARG A 21 -6.24 -18.42 -35.81
C ARG A 21 -6.65 -16.95 -35.98
N SER A 22 -5.78 -16.01 -35.65
CA SER A 22 -5.97 -14.56 -35.85
C SER A 22 -5.54 -14.12 -37.25
N PRO A 23 -6.23 -13.20 -37.94
CA PRO A 23 -5.63 -12.38 -38.98
C PRO A 23 -5.09 -11.07 -38.39
N LEU A 24 -4.04 -10.59 -39.06
CA LEU A 24 -3.16 -9.47 -38.73
C LEU A 24 -3.88 -8.12 -38.52
N LEU A 25 -3.53 -7.41 -37.47
CA LEU A 25 -3.65 -5.95 -37.38
C LEU A 25 -2.29 -5.36 -36.98
N GLN A 26 -1.82 -4.43 -37.82
CA GLN A 26 -0.54 -3.74 -37.73
C GLN A 26 -0.42 -2.94 -36.43
N ALA A 27 0.68 -3.15 -35.71
CA ALA A 27 1.06 -2.35 -34.54
C ALA A 27 1.77 -1.07 -35.00
N VAL A 28 1.21 0.09 -34.66
CA VAL A 28 1.91 1.38 -34.78
C VAL A 28 2.87 1.50 -33.59
N HIS A 29 4.16 1.41 -33.89
CA HIS A 29 5.25 1.45 -32.90
C HIS A 29 5.66 2.90 -32.65
N ASN A 30 5.24 3.47 -31.51
CA ASN A 30 5.75 4.75 -31.03
C ASN A 30 6.95 4.50 -30.10
N SER A 31 8.17 4.54 -30.66
CA SER A 31 9.41 4.55 -29.88
C SER A 31 9.90 5.98 -29.67
N CYS A 32 9.86 6.47 -28.43
CA CYS A 32 10.60 7.67 -28.03
C CYS A 32 12.05 7.28 -27.67
N CYS A 33 12.99 7.60 -28.56
CA CYS A 33 14.42 7.47 -28.32
C CYS A 33 14.93 8.63 -27.46
N ARG A 34 15.53 8.31 -26.31
CA ARG A 34 16.20 9.25 -25.41
C ARG A 34 17.66 9.35 -25.82
N ASN A 35 18.06 10.47 -26.41
CA ASN A 35 19.45 10.72 -26.77
C ASN A 35 20.29 11.05 -25.53
N LYS A 36 21.44 10.39 -25.40
CA LYS A 36 22.52 10.70 -24.47
C LYS A 36 23.56 11.51 -25.24
N SER A 37 24.09 12.59 -24.64
CA SER A 37 25.30 13.24 -25.11
C SER A 37 26.27 13.46 -23.94
N THR A 38 27.53 13.18 -24.22
CA THR A 38 28.70 13.06 -23.35
C THR A 38 29.41 14.42 -23.18
N THR A 39 29.99 14.66 -21.99
CA THR A 39 30.90 15.76 -21.55
C THR A 39 32.29 15.72 -22.23
N PRO A 40 33.12 16.79 -22.26
CA PRO A 40 34.03 17.24 -21.15
C PRO A 40 34.18 18.80 -21.07
N GLN A 41 34.82 19.52 -20.12
CA GLN A 41 36.01 19.33 -19.30
C GLN A 41 36.08 20.39 -18.15
N GLU A 42 36.59 19.95 -16.98
CA GLU A 42 37.39 20.57 -15.90
C GLU A 42 37.69 22.10 -15.83
N VAL A 43 37.46 22.73 -14.66
CA VAL A 43 38.34 23.75 -14.00
C VAL A 43 38.06 23.76 -12.48
N THR A 44 39.09 23.51 -11.67
CA THR A 44 39.17 23.83 -10.22
C THR A 44 39.48 25.32 -9.99
N PRO A 45 39.04 25.91 -8.86
CA PRO A 45 40.05 26.32 -7.88
C PRO A 45 39.66 26.06 -6.41
N ASN A 46 40.69 25.77 -5.61
CA ASN A 46 40.67 25.76 -4.15
C ASN A 46 40.34 27.14 -3.58
N VAL A 47 39.47 27.19 -2.58
CA VAL A 47 39.48 28.23 -1.54
C VAL A 47 39.13 27.55 -0.21
N ASP A 48 40.09 27.59 0.71
CA ASP A 48 39.93 27.25 2.12
C ASP A 48 38.78 28.04 2.73
N PHE A 49 37.89 27.35 3.45
CA PHE A 49 37.23 27.90 4.63
C PHE A 49 37.02 26.75 5.61
N CYS A 50 37.88 26.69 6.62
CA CYS A 50 37.48 26.21 7.93
C CYS A 50 36.35 27.11 8.41
N ASP A 51 35.18 26.54 8.70
CA ASP A 51 34.35 27.15 9.74
C ASP A 51 33.54 26.10 10.47
N GLU A 52 33.57 26.25 11.78
CA GLU A 52 32.97 25.40 12.78
C GLU A 52 31.45 25.44 12.65
N ASN A 53 30.80 24.30 12.46
CA ASN A 53 29.39 24.13 12.85
C ASN A 53 29.12 22.67 13.18
N ALA A 54 29.85 22.17 14.17
CA ALA A 54 29.60 20.86 14.77
C ALA A 54 28.48 20.87 15.83
N GLN A 55 27.97 22.04 16.25
CA GLN A 55 27.03 22.13 17.39
C GLN A 55 25.54 22.25 17.02
N GLU A 56 25.17 22.57 15.78
CA GLU A 56 23.74 22.74 15.42
C GLU A 56 23.04 21.44 15.04
N SER A 57 23.81 20.40 14.71
CA SER A 57 23.27 19.07 14.40
C SER A 57 22.88 18.28 15.66
N GLU A 58 23.47 18.64 16.82
CA GLU A 58 23.36 17.96 18.14
C GLU A 58 21.98 18.06 18.82
N LYS A 59 20.95 18.51 18.10
CA LYS A 59 19.56 18.61 18.64
C LYS A 59 18.51 18.16 17.63
N ALA A 60 18.91 17.52 16.53
CA ALA A 60 17.99 17.22 15.44
C ALA A 60 16.97 16.11 15.79
N LEU A 61 17.40 15.10 16.55
CA LEU A 61 16.57 13.92 16.82
C LEU A 61 15.55 14.15 17.93
N ASP A 62 15.91 14.90 18.98
CA ASP A 62 15.02 15.21 20.09
C ASP A 62 13.85 16.13 19.66
N LYS A 63 14.07 17.01 18.69
CA LYS A 63 13.02 17.88 18.11
C LYS A 63 11.90 17.12 17.40
N LEU A 64 12.10 15.84 17.07
CA LEU A 64 11.10 15.02 16.39
C LEU A 64 10.01 14.48 17.33
N PHE A 65 10.22 14.54 18.64
CA PHE A 65 9.34 13.95 19.65
C PHE A 65 8.93 15.01 20.67
N SER A 66 7.72 14.89 21.22
CA SER A 66 7.32 15.75 22.35
C SER A 66 8.13 15.38 23.60
N ALA A 67 8.22 16.30 24.57
CA ALA A 67 8.94 16.05 25.82
C ALA A 67 8.42 14.80 26.57
N GLU A 68 7.11 14.57 26.56
CA GLU A 68 6.47 13.37 27.15
C GLU A 68 6.88 12.08 26.43
N GLN A 69 6.91 12.13 25.09
CA GLN A 69 7.34 11.00 24.27
C GLN A 69 8.82 10.70 24.50
N GLN A 70 9.65 11.74 24.56
CA GLN A 70 11.08 11.63 24.81
C GLN A 70 11.35 10.98 26.17
N ALA A 71 10.69 11.45 27.23
CA ALA A 71 10.80 10.87 28.57
C ALA A 71 10.37 9.38 28.59
N SER A 72 9.29 9.05 27.89
CA SER A 72 8.81 7.67 27.77
C SER A 72 9.82 6.76 27.06
N ILE A 73 10.42 7.23 25.95
CA ILE A 73 11.45 6.48 25.22
C ILE A 73 12.70 6.29 26.09
N LEU A 74 13.19 7.36 26.70
CA LEU A 74 14.38 7.32 27.56
C LEU A 74 14.19 6.40 28.76
N HIS A 75 12.99 6.42 29.37
CA HIS A 75 12.65 5.49 30.44
C HIS A 75 12.83 4.04 29.99
N VAL A 76 12.29 3.67 28.82
CA VAL A 76 12.44 2.30 28.28
C VAL A 76 13.91 1.98 27.99
N LEU A 77 14.66 2.89 27.35
CA LEU A 77 16.06 2.66 27.02
C LEU A 77 16.96 2.49 28.25
N ASN A 78 16.65 3.19 29.34
CA ASN A 78 17.43 3.16 30.58
C ASN A 78 17.03 2.02 31.53
N THR A 79 15.77 1.59 31.52
CA THR A 79 15.26 0.58 32.48
C THR A 79 15.10 -0.81 31.90
N ALA A 80 14.76 -0.94 30.61
CA ALA A 80 14.43 -2.24 30.03
C ALA A 80 15.62 -3.19 30.01
N SER A 81 15.36 -4.47 30.28
CA SER A 81 16.30 -5.57 30.14
C SER A 81 16.55 -5.92 28.66
N ASN A 82 17.61 -6.68 28.39
CA ASN A 82 17.89 -7.18 27.04
C ASN A 82 16.67 -7.90 26.42
N LYS A 83 15.99 -8.76 27.18
CA LYS A 83 14.81 -9.51 26.70
C LYS A 83 13.63 -8.60 26.35
N GLU A 84 13.41 -7.55 27.14
CA GLU A 84 12.34 -6.57 26.89
C GLU A 84 12.65 -5.71 25.67
N LEU A 85 13.92 -5.31 25.48
CA LEU A 85 14.34 -4.61 24.26
C LEU A 85 14.20 -5.50 23.01
N GLU A 86 14.48 -6.80 23.11
CA GLU A 86 14.28 -7.73 21.98
C GLU A 86 12.81 -7.96 21.59
N ALA A 87 11.86 -7.59 22.45
CA ALA A 87 10.44 -7.59 22.08
C ALA A 87 10.18 -6.64 20.89
N PHE A 88 10.94 -5.56 20.77
CA PHE A 88 10.90 -4.68 19.61
C PHE A 88 11.70 -5.30 18.45
N LYS A 89 11.02 -5.56 17.32
CA LYS A 89 11.62 -6.19 16.13
C LYS A 89 12.92 -5.52 15.66
N LEU A 90 13.04 -4.20 15.81
CA LEU A 90 14.21 -3.42 15.38
C LEU A 90 15.41 -3.49 16.32
N LEU A 91 15.21 -3.97 17.55
CA LEU A 91 16.22 -4.06 18.60
C LEU A 91 16.70 -5.49 18.88
N ARG A 92 16.20 -6.49 18.15
CA ARG A 92 16.62 -7.89 18.32
C ARG A 92 18.11 -8.11 18.07
N GLY A 93 18.71 -9.03 18.83
CA GLY A 93 20.08 -9.46 18.66
C GLY A 93 21.08 -8.43 19.20
N ARG A 94 22.12 -8.11 18.42
CA ARG A 94 23.24 -7.28 18.90
C ARG A 94 22.82 -5.87 19.34
N LYS A 95 21.70 -5.34 18.83
CA LYS A 95 21.27 -3.97 19.13
C LYS A 95 20.78 -3.78 20.57
N SER A 96 20.01 -4.74 21.11
CA SER A 96 19.59 -4.69 22.51
C SER A 96 20.80 -4.78 23.44
N VAL A 97 21.71 -5.73 23.15
CA VAL A 97 22.95 -5.93 23.90
C VAL A 97 23.80 -4.66 23.92
N ASN A 98 24.00 -4.03 22.75
CA ASN A 98 24.78 -2.81 22.64
C ASN A 98 24.17 -1.63 23.43
N ILE A 99 22.84 -1.52 23.51
CA ILE A 99 22.18 -0.47 24.32
C ILE A 99 22.49 -0.69 25.80
N VAL A 100 22.31 -1.92 26.29
CA VAL A 100 22.54 -2.26 27.70
C VAL A 100 24.02 -2.09 28.08
N GLU A 101 24.92 -2.58 27.24
CA GLU A 101 26.37 -2.44 27.45
C GLU A 101 26.80 -0.97 27.42
N HIS A 102 26.23 -0.16 26.52
CA HIS A 102 26.54 1.26 26.45
C HIS A 102 26.10 2.01 27.71
N ARG A 103 24.87 1.77 28.21
CA ARG A 103 24.41 2.46 29.43
C ARG A 103 25.12 1.99 30.70
N GLU A 104 25.62 0.76 30.73
CA GLU A 104 26.47 0.26 31.81
C GLU A 104 27.86 0.90 31.82
N LYS A 105 28.41 1.19 30.63
CA LYS A 105 29.75 1.78 30.48
C LYS A 105 29.77 3.31 30.59
N PHE A 106 28.81 3.98 29.96
CA PHE A 106 28.78 5.44 29.82
C PHE A 106 27.69 6.11 30.67
N GLY A 107 26.88 5.32 31.38
CA GLY A 107 25.75 5.81 32.18
C GLY A 107 24.44 5.89 31.39
N PRO A 108 23.34 6.26 32.06
CA PRO A 108 22.02 6.32 31.45
C PRO A 108 21.95 7.38 30.34
N PHE A 109 21.17 7.09 29.30
CA PHE A 109 20.89 8.01 28.19
C PHE A 109 20.12 9.24 28.71
N GLN A 110 20.65 10.44 28.46
CA GLN A 110 20.03 11.71 28.83
C GLN A 110 19.15 12.28 27.70
N ASN A 111 19.52 12.00 26.46
CA ASN A 111 18.82 12.46 25.27
C ASN A 111 18.77 11.32 24.23
N LEU A 112 17.91 11.44 23.22
CA LEU A 112 17.75 10.40 22.21
C LEU A 112 18.92 10.38 21.23
N GLU A 113 19.62 11.50 21.08
CA GLU A 113 20.80 11.59 20.22
C GLU A 113 21.96 10.73 20.71
N SER A 114 22.10 10.53 22.02
CA SER A 114 23.09 9.62 22.61
C SER A 114 22.99 8.19 22.04
N LEU A 115 21.85 7.81 21.44
CA LEU A 115 21.76 6.54 20.69
C LEU A 115 22.72 6.48 19.50
N MET A 116 23.10 7.59 18.88
CA MET A 116 24.04 7.60 17.76
C MET A 116 25.48 7.24 18.16
N ALA A 117 25.81 7.33 19.45
CA ALA A 117 27.07 6.83 20.00
C ALA A 117 27.05 5.29 20.17
N VAL A 118 25.86 4.66 20.16
CA VAL A 118 25.73 3.20 20.31
C VAL A 118 26.07 2.51 18.99
N PRO A 119 26.92 1.47 18.99
CA PRO A 119 27.23 0.74 17.77
C PRO A 119 25.98 0.17 17.10
N LEU A 120 25.89 0.28 15.77
CA LEU A 120 24.77 -0.12 14.91
C LEU A 120 23.55 0.83 14.92
N PHE A 121 23.66 1.99 15.57
CA PHE A 121 22.64 3.03 15.56
C PHE A 121 23.09 4.23 14.73
N GLN A 122 22.52 4.32 13.53
CA GLN A 122 22.58 5.53 12.70
C GLN A 122 21.32 6.35 12.92
N TYR A 123 21.34 7.64 12.56
CA TYR A 123 20.18 8.55 12.69
C TYR A 123 18.86 7.92 12.22
N LYS A 124 18.81 7.40 10.98
CA LYS A 124 17.61 6.74 10.42
C LYS A 124 17.14 5.53 11.25
N THR A 125 18.08 4.80 11.83
CA THR A 125 17.80 3.63 12.67
C THR A 125 17.30 4.07 14.05
N ALA A 126 17.93 5.07 14.67
CA ALA A 126 17.53 5.62 15.96
C ALA A 126 16.09 6.18 15.88
N VAL A 127 15.77 6.97 14.85
CA VAL A 127 14.40 7.47 14.63
C VAL A 127 13.40 6.33 14.50
N ARG A 128 13.72 5.27 13.74
CA ARG A 128 12.84 4.10 13.58
C ARG A 128 12.64 3.34 14.90
N VAL A 129 13.69 3.21 15.70
CA VAL A 129 13.64 2.55 17.01
C VAL A 129 12.77 3.36 17.98
N CYS A 130 12.99 4.68 18.10
CA CYS A 130 12.19 5.56 18.95
C CYS A 130 10.69 5.47 18.61
N ASN A 131 10.36 5.52 17.31
CA ASN A 131 8.99 5.32 16.84
C ASN A 131 8.45 3.92 17.17
N SER A 132 9.28 2.88 17.09
CA SER A 132 8.88 1.51 17.46
C SER A 132 8.69 1.32 18.97
N ILE A 133 9.32 2.14 19.82
CA ILE A 133 9.14 2.11 21.27
C ILE A 133 7.80 2.78 21.63
N LEU A 134 7.52 3.96 21.05
CA LEU A 134 6.25 4.67 21.25
C LEU A 134 5.04 3.92 20.68
N CYS A 135 5.23 3.29 19.52
CA CYS A 135 4.23 2.49 18.85
C CYS A 135 4.83 1.11 18.58
N PRO A 136 4.85 0.20 19.58
CA PRO A 136 5.24 -1.17 19.33
C PRO A 136 4.42 -1.68 18.15
N ASP A 137 5.10 -2.33 17.19
CA ASP A 137 4.57 -2.82 15.91
C ASP A 137 3.54 -3.93 16.19
N THR A 138 2.43 -3.57 16.84
CA THR A 138 1.22 -4.35 16.96
C THR A 138 0.75 -4.42 15.52
N GLY A 139 0.94 -5.58 14.87
CA GLY A 139 0.78 -5.74 13.42
C GLY A 139 -0.57 -5.28 12.85
N ARG A 140 -1.52 -4.86 13.70
CA ARG A 140 -2.79 -4.23 13.37
C ARG A 140 -2.66 -2.94 12.54
N LYS A 141 -1.76 -1.99 12.87
CA LYS A 141 -1.69 -0.70 12.13
C LYS A 141 -1.12 -0.84 10.72
N LYS A 142 -0.04 -1.59 10.52
CA LYS A 142 0.51 -1.86 9.17
C LYS A 142 -0.44 -2.70 8.30
N ARG A 143 -1.14 -3.68 8.90
CA ARG A 143 -2.17 -4.46 8.18
C ARG A 143 -3.26 -3.56 7.64
N LYS A 144 -3.79 -2.63 8.45
CA LYS A 144 -4.82 -1.67 8.00
C LYS A 144 -4.33 -0.79 6.84
N LEU A 145 -3.11 -0.25 6.90
CA LEU A 145 -2.57 0.57 5.81
C LEU A 145 -2.36 -0.23 4.52
N GLN A 146 -1.84 -1.47 4.63
CA GLN A 146 -1.63 -2.35 3.49
C GLN A 146 -2.96 -2.83 2.87
N GLU A 147 -3.96 -3.10 3.70
CA GLU A 147 -5.31 -3.47 3.30
C GLU A 147 -6.00 -2.32 2.55
N ASN A 148 -5.94 -1.10 3.10
CA ASN A 148 -6.45 0.09 2.44
C ASN A 148 -5.74 0.36 1.10
N GLN A 149 -4.41 0.18 1.05
CA GLN A 149 -3.65 0.36 -0.18
C GLN A 149 -4.00 -0.69 -1.26
N ARG A 150 -4.41 -1.90 -0.86
CA ARG A 150 -4.88 -2.95 -1.79
C ARG A 150 -6.30 -2.65 -2.27
N LEU A 151 -7.20 -2.25 -1.37
CA LEU A 151 -8.57 -1.90 -1.70
C LEU A 151 -8.63 -0.70 -2.65
N GLY A 152 -7.81 0.33 -2.40
CA GLY A 152 -7.73 1.50 -3.27
C GLY A 152 -7.20 1.22 -4.69
N LYS A 153 -6.64 0.03 -4.96
CA LYS A 153 -6.29 -0.42 -6.33
C LYS A 153 -7.46 -1.13 -7.02
N LEU A 154 -8.40 -1.70 -6.27
CA LEU A 154 -9.47 -2.56 -6.78
C LEU A 154 -10.82 -1.84 -6.85
N ILE A 155 -11.11 -0.98 -5.87
CA ILE A 155 -12.38 -0.28 -5.74
C ILE A 155 -12.11 1.21 -5.92
N LYS A 156 -12.88 1.82 -6.84
CA LYS A 156 -12.88 3.25 -7.11
C LYS A 156 -14.32 3.77 -7.16
N PRO A 157 -14.62 4.92 -6.55
CA PRO A 157 -13.72 5.80 -5.78
C PRO A 157 -13.27 5.18 -4.44
N ASP A 158 -12.41 5.87 -3.70
CA ASP A 158 -12.01 5.42 -2.37
C ASP A 158 -13.22 5.49 -1.43
N VAL A 159 -13.57 4.36 -0.82
CA VAL A 159 -14.73 4.22 0.07
C VAL A 159 -14.22 3.80 1.44
N GLU A 160 -14.71 4.46 2.47
CA GLU A 160 -14.35 4.14 3.85
C GLU A 160 -14.59 2.66 4.17
N LEU A 161 -13.59 2.02 4.79
CA LEU A 161 -13.60 0.59 5.08
C LEU A 161 -14.78 0.17 5.97
N GLU A 162 -15.18 1.02 6.92
CA GLU A 162 -16.31 0.73 7.80
C GLU A 162 -17.63 0.73 7.03
N ARG A 163 -17.77 1.59 6.00
CA ARG A 163 -18.92 1.56 5.10
C ARG A 163 -18.95 0.28 4.28
N LEU A 164 -17.82 -0.14 3.70
CA LEU A 164 -17.71 -1.40 2.96
C LEU A 164 -18.07 -2.60 3.83
N LYS A 165 -17.65 -2.62 5.10
CA LYS A 165 -17.97 -3.68 6.08
C LYS A 165 -19.41 -3.64 6.56
N ALA A 166 -20.09 -2.49 6.49
CA ALA A 166 -21.47 -2.33 6.96
C ALA A 166 -22.52 -2.66 5.89
N VAL A 167 -22.11 -2.87 4.62
CA VAL A 167 -23.04 -3.18 3.52
C VAL A 167 -23.89 -4.42 3.82
N SER A 168 -25.20 -4.29 3.61
CA SER A 168 -26.19 -5.37 3.76
C SER A 168 -26.37 -6.21 2.49
N SER A 169 -26.27 -5.57 1.32
CA SER A 169 -26.35 -6.21 0.00
C SER A 169 -25.71 -5.35 -1.08
N ILE A 170 -25.30 -5.96 -2.18
CA ILE A 170 -24.73 -5.29 -3.36
C ILE A 170 -25.44 -5.73 -4.63
N VAL A 171 -25.47 -4.86 -5.64
CA VAL A 171 -25.79 -5.25 -7.01
C VAL A 171 -24.49 -5.23 -7.82
N SER A 172 -24.08 -6.39 -8.31
CA SER A 172 -22.97 -6.51 -9.24
C SER A 172 -23.49 -6.38 -10.66
N ILE A 173 -23.01 -5.40 -11.41
CA ILE A 173 -23.42 -5.14 -12.80
C ILE A 173 -22.23 -5.41 -13.70
N VAL A 174 -22.44 -6.21 -14.74
CA VAL A 174 -21.46 -6.47 -15.80
C VAL A 174 -22.14 -6.20 -17.14
N PHE A 175 -21.61 -5.27 -17.92
CA PHE A 175 -22.12 -4.98 -19.26
C PHE A 175 -21.02 -5.18 -20.31
N GLY A 176 -21.43 -5.73 -21.44
CA GLY A 176 -20.64 -5.81 -22.65
C GLY A 176 -21.27 -4.96 -23.75
N THR A 177 -20.93 -5.28 -24.99
CA THR A 177 -21.38 -4.52 -26.16
C THR A 177 -22.82 -4.84 -26.58
N ARG A 178 -23.38 -5.97 -26.16
CA ARG A 178 -24.70 -6.44 -26.60
C ARG A 178 -25.64 -6.83 -25.46
N ARG A 179 -25.07 -7.01 -24.27
CA ARG A 179 -25.77 -7.59 -23.13
C ARG A 179 -25.29 -6.92 -21.86
N ILE A 180 -26.19 -6.85 -20.90
CA ILE A 180 -25.91 -6.45 -19.53
C ILE A 180 -26.52 -7.48 -18.62
N ALA A 181 -25.80 -7.85 -17.57
CA ALA A 181 -26.23 -8.79 -16.56
C ALA A 181 -26.00 -8.17 -15.19
N TRP A 182 -26.88 -8.48 -14.25
CA TRP A 182 -26.72 -8.06 -12.88
C TRP A 182 -27.13 -9.15 -11.90
N ALA A 183 -26.52 -9.13 -10.73
CA ALA A 183 -26.86 -10.01 -9.62
C ALA A 183 -26.95 -9.19 -8.34
N HIS A 184 -28.09 -9.28 -7.65
CA HIS A 184 -28.28 -8.72 -6.31
C HIS A 184 -27.93 -9.80 -5.30
N VAL A 185 -26.91 -9.53 -4.47
CA VAL A 185 -26.37 -10.49 -3.51
C VAL A 185 -26.35 -9.86 -2.12
N ASP A 186 -26.84 -10.59 -1.13
CA ASP A 186 -26.80 -10.15 0.26
C ASP A 186 -25.45 -10.44 0.93
N ARG A 187 -25.28 -9.96 2.17
CA ARG A 187 -24.09 -10.21 2.98
C ARG A 187 -23.84 -11.70 3.30
N LYS A 188 -24.88 -12.54 3.23
CA LYS A 188 -24.80 -13.98 3.44
C LYS A 188 -24.45 -14.73 2.16
N LEU A 189 -24.17 -14.00 1.06
CA LEU A 189 -23.91 -14.54 -0.28
C LEU A 189 -25.13 -15.24 -0.90
N THR A 190 -26.33 -14.90 -0.43
CA THR A 190 -27.58 -15.33 -1.03
C THR A 190 -27.85 -14.47 -2.25
N VAL A 191 -28.09 -15.11 -3.39
CA VAL A 191 -28.53 -14.42 -4.61
C VAL A 191 -30.01 -14.11 -4.45
N LEU A 192 -30.31 -12.81 -4.28
CA LEU A 192 -31.68 -12.31 -4.15
C LEU A 192 -32.33 -12.14 -5.52
N ASP A 193 -31.55 -11.73 -6.52
CA ASP A 193 -31.98 -11.61 -7.90
C ASP A 193 -30.79 -11.82 -8.85
N TRP A 194 -31.05 -12.40 -10.02
CA TRP A 194 -30.03 -12.58 -11.06
C TRP A 194 -30.69 -12.62 -12.43
N GLN A 195 -30.44 -11.57 -13.22
CA GLN A 195 -31.04 -11.39 -14.53
C GLN A 195 -30.01 -10.92 -15.55
N GLN A 196 -30.41 -10.98 -16.82
CA GLN A 196 -29.66 -10.42 -17.93
C GLN A 196 -30.63 -9.84 -18.96
N SER A 197 -30.21 -8.78 -19.64
CA SER A 197 -30.90 -8.22 -20.79
C SER A 197 -30.06 -8.44 -22.04
N ASP A 198 -30.69 -9.05 -23.05
CA ASP A 198 -30.15 -9.20 -24.40
C ASP A 198 -30.48 -8.01 -25.31
N TYR A 199 -31.31 -7.07 -24.83
CA TYR A 199 -31.73 -5.89 -25.56
C TYR A 199 -30.91 -4.68 -25.08
N TRP A 200 -29.75 -4.48 -25.71
CA TRP A 200 -28.87 -3.33 -25.46
C TRP A 200 -28.52 -2.68 -26.79
N ARG A 201 -29.35 -1.73 -27.28
CA ARG A 201 -29.23 -1.15 -28.63
C ARG A 201 -28.18 -0.04 -28.77
N LEU A 202 -27.38 0.23 -27.74
CA LEU A 202 -26.42 1.34 -27.70
C LEU A 202 -25.32 1.27 -28.76
N MET A 203 -24.94 0.08 -29.23
CA MET A 203 -23.83 -0.07 -30.18
C MET A 203 -24.28 0.00 -31.65
N SER A 204 -25.22 0.89 -31.94
CA SER A 204 -25.40 1.41 -33.29
C SER A 204 -24.20 2.31 -33.62
N ARG A 205 -23.82 2.43 -34.90
CA ARG A 205 -22.68 3.29 -35.34
C ARG A 205 -22.78 4.74 -34.84
N THR A 206 -23.99 5.18 -34.57
CA THR A 206 -24.30 6.48 -33.99
C THR A 206 -24.47 6.27 -32.49
N TYR A 207 -23.70 6.97 -31.66
CA TYR A 207 -23.74 6.90 -30.19
C TYR A 207 -24.52 8.11 -29.59
N PRO A 208 -25.85 8.23 -29.80
CA PRO A 208 -26.60 9.36 -29.26
C PRO A 208 -26.79 9.21 -27.76
N SER A 209 -26.43 10.25 -26.99
CA SER A 209 -26.56 10.26 -25.52
C SER A 209 -28.00 10.05 -25.04
N SER A 210 -29.02 10.44 -25.82
CA SER A 210 -30.43 10.23 -25.48
C SER A 210 -30.81 8.74 -25.45
N ALA A 211 -30.31 7.93 -26.38
CA ALA A 211 -30.57 6.49 -26.39
C ALA A 211 -29.90 5.77 -25.21
N TYR A 212 -28.72 6.25 -24.78
CA TYR A 212 -28.06 5.75 -23.56
C TYR A 212 -28.92 6.00 -22.33
N LEU A 213 -29.52 7.20 -22.23
CA LEU A 213 -30.37 7.57 -21.12
C LEU A 213 -31.65 6.70 -21.13
N GLU A 214 -32.36 6.62 -22.25
CA GLU A 214 -33.59 5.80 -22.36
C GLU A 214 -33.35 4.33 -22.02
N GLU A 215 -32.31 3.70 -22.58
CA GLU A 215 -32.03 2.28 -22.36
C GLU A 215 -31.51 1.98 -20.94
N VAL A 216 -30.74 2.88 -20.33
CA VAL A 216 -30.34 2.73 -18.93
C VAL A 216 -31.56 2.86 -18.02
N PHE A 217 -32.43 3.85 -18.23
CA PHE A 217 -33.61 4.04 -17.38
C PHE A 217 -34.69 2.97 -17.56
N MET A 218 -34.76 2.29 -18.72
CA MET A 218 -35.77 1.25 -18.99
C MET A 218 -35.42 -0.14 -18.42
N GLN A 219 -34.20 -0.34 -17.91
CA GLN A 219 -33.76 -1.63 -17.36
C GLN A 219 -33.81 -1.73 -15.82
N TRP A 220 -34.24 -0.67 -15.13
CA TRP A 220 -34.31 -0.61 -13.67
C TRP A 220 -35.73 -0.31 -13.18
#